data_AF-A0A7C9AD73-F1
#
_entry.id   AF-A0A7C9AD73-F1
#
_cell.length_a   1.000
_cell.length_b   1.000
_cell.length_c   1.000
_cell.angle_alpha   90.00
_cell.angle_beta   90.00
_cell.angle_gamma   90.00
#
_symmetry.space_group_name_H-M   'P 1'
#
loop_
_entity.id
_entity.type
_entity.pdbx_description
1 polymer ?
#
loop_
_entity_poly.entity_id
_entity_poly.type
_entity_poly.pdbx_seq_one_letter_code
_entity_poly.pdbx_strand_id
1 'polypeptide(L)'
;CLGGLKPVIMTDRHKSLLHAVPRVFGLENHCYCIVHVRENFVKYAGKVGIRRDATKDLVKEMFNRVAYAATAAEYGQALDEIRHYKQELARWVEDNEPERWAQSKFTKERWGKLTNNPIESWNNWMCGLRQMSMPCLVSGHIQKLE
;
A
#
# COMPACT_ATOMS: atom_id res chain seq x y z
N CYS A 1 2.94 -26.13 5.51
CA CYS A 1 1.75 -25.80 4.71
C CYS A 1 0.69 -25.20 5.61
N LEU A 2 0.09 -24.06 5.26
CA LEU A 2 -0.90 -23.33 6.08
C LEU A 2 -2.27 -24.05 6.18
N GLY A 3 -2.30 -25.39 6.24
CA GLY A 3 -3.53 -26.16 6.46
C GLY A 3 -4.64 -25.95 5.41
N GLY A 4 -4.32 -25.54 4.18
CA GLY A 4 -5.32 -25.21 3.15
C GLY A 4 -5.87 -23.77 3.23
N LEU A 5 -5.40 -22.95 4.17
CA LEU A 5 -5.73 -21.53 4.23
C LEU A 5 -5.10 -20.78 3.04
N LYS A 6 -5.90 -19.92 2.41
CA LYS A 6 -5.44 -18.94 1.41
C LYS A 6 -5.39 -17.56 2.08
N PRO A 7 -4.28 -17.20 2.75
CA PRO A 7 -4.15 -15.90 3.40
C PRO A 7 -4.12 -14.78 2.36
N VAL A 8 -4.63 -13.61 2.76
CA VAL A 8 -4.36 -12.37 2.03
C VAL A 8 -2.92 -11.94 2.31
N ILE A 9 -2.12 -11.78 1.26
CA ILE A 9 -0.74 -11.34 1.33
C ILE A 9 -0.68 -9.87 0.95
N MET A 10 -0.28 -9.03 1.90
CA MET A 10 -0.01 -7.60 1.67
C MET A 10 1.45 -7.39 1.31
N THR A 11 1.73 -6.75 0.18
CA THR A 11 3.10 -6.41 -0.20
C THR A 11 3.23 -4.98 -0.72
N ASP A 12 4.48 -4.52 -0.83
CA ASP A 12 4.81 -3.46 -1.78
C ASP A 12 4.61 -3.99 -3.22
N ARG A 13 4.39 -3.09 -4.20
CA ARG A 13 4.18 -3.47 -5.60
C ARG A 13 5.49 -3.80 -6.34
N HIS A 14 6.46 -4.40 -5.67
CA HIS A 14 7.72 -4.79 -6.31
C HIS A 14 7.50 -5.92 -7.33
N LYS A 15 8.19 -5.84 -8.48
CA LYS A 15 7.97 -6.73 -9.64
C LYS A 15 8.05 -8.22 -9.30
N SER A 16 8.98 -8.61 -8.43
CA SER A 16 9.12 -10.02 -8.02
C SER A 16 7.89 -10.53 -7.27
N LEU A 17 7.27 -9.69 -6.43
CA LEU A 17 6.11 -10.05 -5.61
C LEU A 17 4.81 -10.08 -6.43
N LEU A 18 4.70 -9.19 -7.42
CA LEU A 18 3.59 -9.21 -8.39
C LEU A 18 3.49 -10.53 -9.15
N HIS A 19 4.61 -11.23 -9.35
CA HIS A 19 4.60 -12.55 -9.99
C HIS A 19 4.51 -13.71 -8.99
N ALA A 20 5.22 -13.61 -7.86
CA ALA A 20 5.31 -14.71 -6.90
C ALA A 20 4.00 -14.93 -6.13
N VAL A 21 3.35 -13.86 -5.64
CA VAL A 21 2.16 -13.98 -4.80
C VAL A 21 0.99 -14.61 -5.56
N PRO A 22 0.62 -14.17 -6.78
CA PRO A 22 -0.49 -14.79 -7.51
C PRO A 22 -0.23 -16.25 -7.84
N ARG A 23 1.03 -16.63 -8.11
CA ARG A 23 1.39 -18.01 -8.43
C ARG A 23 1.21 -18.98 -7.25
N VAL A 24 1.48 -18.51 -6.03
CA VAL A 24 1.44 -19.36 -4.82
C VAL A 24 0.10 -19.26 -4.11
N PHE A 25 -0.48 -18.07 -4.03
CA PHE A 25 -1.65 -17.78 -3.20
C PHE A 25 -2.91 -17.44 -4.00
N GLY A 26 -2.81 -17.21 -5.32
CA GLY A 26 -3.92 -16.72 -6.13
C GLY A 26 -3.95 -15.19 -6.20
N LEU A 27 -4.32 -14.68 -7.37
CA LEU A 27 -4.32 -13.25 -7.67
C LEU A 27 -5.27 -12.46 -6.75
N GLU A 28 -6.39 -13.07 -6.39
CA GLU A 28 -7.43 -12.50 -5.52
C GLU A 28 -6.99 -12.33 -4.06
N ASN A 29 -5.89 -12.99 -3.66
CA ASN A 29 -5.35 -12.92 -2.31
C ASN A 29 -4.16 -11.96 -2.21
N HIS A 30 -3.81 -11.26 -3.29
CA HIS A 30 -2.75 -10.26 -3.29
C HIS A 30 -3.32 -8.85 -3.09
N CYS A 31 -3.02 -8.23 -1.95
CA CYS A 31 -3.35 -6.83 -1.69
C CYS A 31 -2.09 -5.96 -1.62
N TYR A 32 -2.24 -4.67 -1.92
CA TYR A 32 -1.13 -3.72 -1.90
C TYR A 32 -1.18 -2.85 -0.66
N CYS A 33 -0.01 -2.59 -0.07
CA CYS A 33 0.12 -1.63 1.00
C CYS A 33 -0.24 -0.22 0.51
N ILE A 34 -1.23 0.43 1.13
CA ILE A 34 -1.68 1.75 0.68
C ILE A 34 -0.59 2.83 0.77
N VAL A 35 0.39 2.66 1.67
CA VAL A 35 1.48 3.62 1.87
C VAL A 35 2.30 3.72 0.58
N HIS A 36 2.69 2.57 0.05
CA HIS A 36 3.44 2.47 -1.20
C HIS A 36 2.62 2.92 -2.41
N VAL A 37 1.32 2.59 -2.45
CA VAL A 37 0.43 3.07 -3.53
C VAL A 37 0.33 4.60 -3.49
N ARG A 38 0.15 5.19 -2.30
CA ARG A 38 0.10 6.65 -2.09
C ARG A 38 1.41 7.32 -2.49
N GLU A 39 2.56 6.74 -2.16
CA GLU A 39 3.86 7.28 -2.59
C GLU A 39 4.00 7.29 -4.11
N ASN A 40 3.56 6.22 -4.78
CA ASN A 40 3.56 6.17 -6.24
C ASN A 40 2.59 7.21 -6.84
N PHE A 41 1.43 7.40 -6.21
CA PHE A 41 0.47 8.43 -6.60
C PHE A 41 1.05 9.84 -6.46
N VAL A 42 1.71 10.16 -5.34
CA VAL A 42 2.35 11.48 -5.13
C VAL A 42 3.53 11.69 -6.09
N LYS A 43 4.33 10.65 -6.37
CA LYS A 43 5.38 10.71 -7.40
C LYS A 43 4.79 11.03 -8.77
N TYR A 44 3.67 10.41 -9.13
CA TYR A 44 2.95 10.70 -10.36
C TYR A 44 2.36 12.13 -10.37
N ALA A 45 1.79 12.59 -9.25
CA ALA A 45 1.30 13.95 -9.08
C ALA A 45 2.40 14.99 -9.39
N GLY A 46 3.64 14.74 -8.94
CA GLY A 46 4.81 15.56 -9.29
C GLY A 46 5.11 15.62 -10.79
N LYS A 47 4.94 14.50 -11.51
CA LYS A 47 5.12 14.43 -12.98
C LYS A 47 4.06 15.25 -13.73
N VAL A 48 2.84 15.29 -13.20
CA VAL A 48 1.74 16.09 -13.78
C VAL A 48 1.66 17.51 -13.22
N GLY A 49 2.73 18.02 -12.59
CA GLY A 49 2.86 19.43 -12.22
C GLY A 49 2.51 19.79 -10.76
N ILE A 50 2.14 18.83 -9.92
CA ILE A 50 1.89 19.07 -8.49
C ILE A 50 3.22 19.05 -7.71
N ARG A 51 3.86 20.22 -7.58
CA ARG A 51 5.21 20.33 -7.00
C ARG A 51 5.27 20.94 -5.61
N ARG A 52 4.32 21.82 -5.24
CA ARG A 52 4.29 22.49 -3.94
C ARG A 52 3.87 21.53 -2.84
N ASP A 53 4.47 21.62 -1.66
CA ASP A 53 4.19 20.66 -0.59
C ASP A 53 2.75 20.75 -0.09
N ALA A 54 2.19 21.95 0.09
CA ALA A 54 0.77 22.13 0.42
C ALA A 54 -0.17 21.43 -0.57
N THR A 55 0.13 21.47 -1.87
CA THR A 55 -0.67 20.77 -2.89
C THR A 55 -0.43 19.25 -2.87
N LYS A 56 0.78 18.79 -2.53
CA LYS A 56 1.04 17.36 -2.33
C LYS A 56 0.26 16.81 -1.15
N ASP A 57 0.17 17.56 -0.05
CA ASP A 57 -0.58 17.13 1.14
C ASP A 57 -2.08 17.08 0.87
N LEU A 58 -2.62 18.07 0.15
CA LEU A 58 -4.00 18.00 -0.36
C LEU A 58 -4.23 16.75 -1.22
N VAL A 59 -3.32 16.45 -2.14
CA VAL A 59 -3.40 15.26 -3.01
C VAL A 59 -3.29 13.96 -2.21
N LYS A 60 -2.44 13.89 -1.18
CA LYS A 60 -2.39 12.74 -0.25
C LYS A 60 -3.72 12.56 0.46
N GLU A 61 -4.35 13.63 0.90
CA GLU A 61 -5.62 13.57 1.61
C GLU A 61 -6.77 13.12 0.71
N MET A 62 -6.84 13.65 -0.52
CA MET A 62 -7.77 13.15 -1.53
C MET A 62 -7.57 11.66 -1.81
N PHE A 63 -6.32 11.20 -1.94
CA PHE A 63 -6.01 9.78 -2.10
C PHE A 63 -6.45 8.94 -0.91
N ASN A 64 -6.21 9.40 0.32
CA ASN A 64 -6.63 8.67 1.52
C ASN A 64 -8.15 8.49 1.54
N ARG A 65 -8.92 9.51 1.17
CA ARG A 65 -10.39 9.40 1.11
C ARG A 65 -10.86 8.34 0.11
N VAL A 66 -10.20 8.21 -1.04
CA VAL A 66 -10.46 7.11 -1.98
C VAL A 66 -10.06 5.75 -1.39
N ALA A 67 -8.86 5.65 -0.81
CA ALA A 67 -8.32 4.39 -0.29
C ALA A 67 -9.14 3.84 0.89
N TYR A 68 -9.62 4.72 1.77
CA TYR A 68 -10.32 4.37 3.00
C TYR A 68 -11.84 4.39 2.88
N ALA A 69 -12.41 4.80 1.74
CA ALA A 69 -13.85 4.76 1.50
C ALA A 69 -14.41 3.37 1.84
N ALA A 70 -15.40 3.34 2.73
CA ALA A 70 -15.99 2.09 3.23
C ALA A 70 -16.99 1.51 2.23
N THR A 71 -17.64 2.37 1.43
CA THR A 71 -18.63 1.97 0.44
C THR A 71 -18.21 2.32 -0.99
N ALA A 72 -18.84 1.66 -1.96
CA ALA A 72 -18.64 1.99 -3.38
C ALA A 72 -19.13 3.41 -3.73
N ALA A 73 -20.15 3.91 -3.02
CA ALA A 73 -20.66 5.26 -3.19
C ALA A 73 -19.66 6.32 -2.71
N GLU A 74 -19.13 6.15 -1.49
CA GLU A 74 -18.07 7.03 -0.95
C GLU A 74 -16.81 7.02 -1.82
N TYR A 75 -16.44 5.84 -2.35
CA TYR A 75 -15.32 5.71 -3.27
C TYR A 75 -15.57 6.53 -4.55
N GLY A 76 -16.77 6.42 -5.13
CA GLY A 76 -17.17 7.18 -6.32
C GLY A 76 -17.07 8.68 -6.07
N GLN A 77 -17.64 9.16 -4.96
CA GLN A 77 -17.59 10.57 -4.57
C GLN A 77 -16.14 11.05 -4.39
N ALA A 78 -15.30 10.32 -3.65
CA ALA A 78 -13.91 10.70 -3.44
C ALA A 78 -13.09 10.69 -4.74
N LEU A 79 -13.36 9.75 -5.64
CA LEU A 79 -12.71 9.69 -6.95
C LEU A 79 -13.15 10.85 -7.85
N ASP A 80 -14.44 11.22 -7.79
CA ASP A 80 -14.96 12.37 -8.51
C ASP A 80 -14.31 13.67 -8.03
N GLU A 81 -14.07 13.83 -6.73
CA GLU A 81 -13.32 14.98 -6.23
C GLU A 81 -11.91 15.08 -6.82
N ILE A 82 -11.18 13.95 -6.91
CA ILE A 82 -9.88 13.91 -7.59
C ILE A 82 -10.05 14.28 -9.08
N ARG A 83 -11.10 13.79 -9.73
CA ARG A 83 -11.37 14.03 -11.15
C ARG A 83 -11.64 15.52 -11.43
N HIS A 84 -12.37 16.19 -10.55
CA HIS A 84 -12.60 17.65 -10.63
C HIS A 84 -11.32 18.44 -10.36
N TYR A 85 -10.47 17.97 -9.45
CA TYR A 85 -9.18 18.61 -9.19
C TYR A 85 -8.21 18.45 -10.36
N LYS A 86 -8.04 17.22 -10.86
CA LYS A 86 -7.18 16.90 -11.99
C LYS A 86 -7.49 15.52 -12.58
N GLN A 87 -7.95 15.48 -13.83
CA GLN A 87 -8.38 14.25 -14.50
C GLN A 87 -7.28 13.18 -14.59
N GLU A 88 -6.02 13.58 -14.81
CA GLU A 88 -4.90 12.64 -14.90
C GLU A 88 -4.65 11.88 -13.59
N LEU A 89 -4.98 12.47 -12.44
CA LEU A 89 -4.86 11.80 -11.14
C LEU A 89 -5.97 10.76 -10.94
N ALA A 90 -7.20 11.07 -11.37
CA ALA A 90 -8.30 10.12 -11.30
C ALA A 90 -8.05 8.91 -12.22
N ARG A 91 -7.57 9.15 -13.45
CA ARG A 91 -7.16 8.08 -14.36
C ARG A 91 -6.07 7.20 -13.76
N TRP A 92 -5.08 7.81 -13.10
CA TRP A 92 -4.06 7.03 -12.41
C TRP A 92 -4.65 6.11 -11.36
N VAL A 93 -5.61 6.57 -10.56
CA VAL A 93 -6.28 5.72 -9.55
C VAL A 93 -6.97 4.54 -10.21
N GLU A 94 -7.69 4.77 -11.30
CA GLU A 94 -8.42 3.74 -12.05
C GLU A 94 -7.47 2.71 -12.69
N ASP A 95 -6.35 3.16 -13.25
CA ASP A 95 -5.36 2.32 -13.94
C ASP A 95 -4.46 1.51 -12.98
N ASN A 96 -4.53 1.76 -11.67
CA ASN A 96 -3.63 1.16 -10.67
C ASN A 96 -4.32 0.16 -9.75
N GLU A 97 -5.21 -0.65 -10.31
CA GLU A 97 -5.81 -1.82 -9.66
C GLU A 97 -6.45 -1.50 -8.30
N PRO A 98 -7.42 -0.55 -8.24
CA PRO A 98 -8.06 -0.14 -6.99
C PRO A 98 -8.67 -1.31 -6.22
N GLU A 99 -9.08 -2.37 -6.90
CA GLU A 99 -9.54 -3.64 -6.32
C GLU A 99 -8.52 -4.31 -5.40
N ARG A 100 -7.24 -3.95 -5.45
CA ARG A 100 -6.17 -4.53 -4.61
C ARG A 100 -5.78 -3.71 -3.40
N TRP A 101 -6.21 -2.46 -3.30
CA TRP A 101 -5.80 -1.58 -2.20
C TRP A 101 -6.95 -0.77 -1.60
N ALA A 102 -7.93 -0.34 -2.39
CA ALA A 102 -9.05 0.44 -1.88
C ALA A 102 -9.97 -0.42 -1.00
N GLN A 103 -10.38 0.13 0.15
CA GLN A 103 -11.15 -0.60 1.17
C GLN A 103 -12.48 -1.13 0.63
N SER A 104 -13.25 -0.30 -0.06
CA SER A 104 -14.55 -0.67 -0.62
C SER A 104 -14.51 -1.62 -1.83
N LYS A 105 -13.34 -1.84 -2.44
CA LYS A 105 -13.21 -2.61 -3.68
C LYS A 105 -12.61 -4.00 -3.47
N PHE A 106 -11.75 -4.18 -2.47
CA PHE A 106 -11.15 -5.49 -2.20
C PHE A 106 -12.15 -6.41 -1.50
N THR A 107 -12.33 -7.61 -2.04
CA THR A 107 -13.42 -8.51 -1.66
C THR A 107 -13.06 -9.49 -0.55
N LYS A 108 -11.79 -9.57 -0.13
CA LYS A 108 -11.34 -10.46 0.94
C LYS A 108 -11.21 -9.71 2.27
N GLU A 109 -11.31 -10.44 3.37
CA GLU A 109 -11.17 -9.85 4.71
C GLU A 109 -9.74 -9.33 4.93
N ARG A 110 -9.63 -8.03 5.26
CA ARG A 110 -8.37 -7.38 5.66
C ARG A 110 -8.34 -6.96 7.12
N TRP A 111 -9.41 -7.20 7.90
CA TRP A 111 -9.50 -6.84 9.32
C TRP A 111 -9.07 -5.40 9.63
N GLY A 112 -9.39 -4.45 8.73
CA GLY A 112 -8.99 -3.04 8.85
C GLY A 112 -7.50 -2.75 8.61
N LYS A 113 -6.69 -3.75 8.24
CA LYS A 113 -5.28 -3.59 7.89
C LYS A 113 -5.15 -3.13 6.45
N LEU A 114 -4.85 -1.84 6.27
CA LEU A 114 -4.56 -1.24 4.97
C LEU A 114 -3.08 -0.85 4.82
N THR A 115 -2.36 -0.74 5.93
CA THR A 115 -0.95 -0.35 5.98
C THR A 115 -0.10 -1.52 6.45
N ASN A 116 1.13 -1.59 5.94
CA ASN A 116 2.15 -2.51 6.40
C ASN A 116 3.07 -1.87 7.45
N ASN A 117 2.59 -0.82 8.14
CA ASN A 117 3.41 0.03 9.03
C ASN A 117 4.22 -0.76 10.08
N PRO A 118 3.69 -1.82 10.72
CA PRO A 118 4.50 -2.65 11.62
C PRO A 118 5.68 -3.33 10.93
N ILE A 119 5.49 -3.80 9.69
CA ILE A 119 6.53 -4.48 8.90
C ILE A 119 7.50 -3.46 8.28
N GLU A 120 7.04 -2.28 7.89
CA GLU A 120 7.90 -1.18 7.43
C GLU A 120 8.80 -0.67 8.55
N SER A 121 8.26 -0.47 9.76
CA SER A 121 9.03 -0.13 10.96
C SER A 121 10.06 -1.21 11.29
N TRP A 122 9.65 -2.49 11.22
CA TRP A 122 10.56 -3.61 11.40
C TRP A 122 11.65 -3.65 10.32
N ASN A 123 11.30 -3.43 9.04
CA ASN A 123 12.25 -3.42 7.93
C ASN A 123 13.27 -2.28 8.05
N ASN A 124 12.84 -1.07 8.43
CA ASN A 124 13.72 0.07 8.65
C ASN A 124 14.71 -0.21 9.78
N TRP A 125 14.24 -0.77 10.89
CA TRP A 125 15.11 -1.17 11.99
C TRP A 125 16.08 -2.29 11.59
N MET A 126 15.60 -3.30 10.86
CA MET A 126 16.42 -4.39 10.36
C MET A 126 17.46 -3.97 9.32
N CYS A 127 17.20 -2.91 8.54
CA CYS A 127 18.11 -2.47 7.48
C CYS A 127 19.52 -2.20 8.02
N GLY A 128 19.64 -1.60 9.21
CA GLY A 128 20.93 -1.37 9.88
C GLY A 128 21.61 -2.65 10.39
N LEU A 129 20.84 -3.68 10.72
CA LEU A 129 21.34 -4.96 11.23
C LEU A 129 21.67 -5.97 10.12
N ARG A 130 21.09 -5.82 8.92
CA ARG A 130 21.28 -6.74 7.77
C ARG A 130 22.71 -6.81 7.26
N GLN A 131 23.53 -5.78 7.50
CA GLN A 131 24.94 -5.75 7.12
C GLN A 131 25.86 -6.23 8.25
N MET A 132 25.31 -6.55 9.43
CA MET A 132 26.08 -6.98 10.58
C MET A 132 26.22 -8.50 10.62
N SER A 133 27.17 -8.99 11.44
CA SER A 133 27.32 -10.41 11.69
C SER A 133 26.06 -11.03 12.30
N MET A 134 25.84 -12.33 12.07
CA MET A 134 24.70 -13.07 12.63
C MET A 134 24.53 -12.88 14.16
N PRO A 135 25.60 -12.88 14.98
CA PRO A 135 25.49 -12.56 16.41
C PRO A 135 24.94 -11.17 16.69
N CYS A 136 25.38 -10.13 15.97
CA CYS A 136 24.88 -8.77 16.15
C CYS A 136 23.40 -8.64 15.76
N LEU A 137 22.97 -9.35 14.72
CA LEU A 137 21.57 -9.42 14.32
C LEU A 137 20.71 -10.06 15.42
N VAL A 138 21.14 -11.19 15.99
CA VAL A 138 20.43 -11.88 17.07
C VAL A 138 20.37 -11.03 18.34
N SER A 139 21.48 -10.42 18.77
CA SER A 139 21.51 -9.56 19.96
C SER A 139 20.64 -8.30 19.79
N GLY A 140 20.68 -7.68 18.61
CA GLY A 140 19.80 -6.55 18.29
C GLY A 140 18.32 -6.94 18.39
N HIS A 141 17.96 -8.13 17.91
CA HIS A 141 16.60 -8.66 18.04
C HIS A 141 16.14 -8.88 19.48
N ILE A 142 17.00 -9.44 20.32
CA ILE A 142 16.67 -9.70 21.73
C ILE A 142 16.41 -8.37 22.47
N GLN A 143 17.24 -7.35 22.28
CA GLN A 143 17.05 -6.02 22.89
C GLN A 143 15.76 -5.30 22.47
N LYS A 144 15.18 -5.64 21.31
CA LYS A 144 13.95 -5.02 20.81
C LYS A 144 12.69 -5.62 21.44
N LEU A 145 12.82 -6.82 22.02
CA LEU A 145 11.73 -7.59 22.62
C LEU A 145 11.60 -7.37 24.14
N GLU A 146 12.64 -6.83 24.77
CA GLU A 146 12.65 -6.33 26.16
C GLU A 146 12.10 -4.90 26.24
#